data_AF-A0A0S4QMC1-F1
#
_entry.id   AF-A0A0S4QMC1-F1
#
_cell.length_a   1.000
_cell.length_b   1.000
_cell.length_c   1.000
_cell.angle_alpha   90.00
_cell.angle_beta   90.00
_cell.angle_gamma   90.00
#
_symmetry.space_group_name_H-M   'P 1'
#
loop_
_entity.id
_entity.type
_entity.pdbx_description
1 polymer ?
#
loop_
_entity_poly.entity_id
_entity_poly.type
_entity_poly.pdbx_seq_one_letter_code
_entity_poly.pdbx_strand_id
1 'polypeptide(L)'
;MFPAGTFTLVDVLPNSPAPSETAALSEAAAPPETAVSPEPTPPTVLPEAAVPSEPMLPTAAIDAAVRALDLNDRRMAIGPDEGLALRVVKVAEECGEASAALIGLRGQNPRKSRGSEQELIDELLDVALSALVAAASTTGDWAARFTAHVEARTARLIAAVGERYPGE
;
A
#
# COMPACT_ATOMS: atom_id res chain seq x y z
N MET A 1 -34.13 3.52 6.55
CA MET A 1 -33.84 3.55 5.11
C MET A 1 -32.92 4.73 4.87
N PHE A 2 -31.61 4.47 4.91
CA PHE A 2 -30.57 5.48 4.64
C PHE A 2 -30.12 5.30 3.18
N PRO A 3 -29.97 6.37 2.38
CA PRO A 3 -29.48 6.22 1.03
C PRO A 3 -27.96 6.01 1.02
N ALA A 4 -27.51 5.11 0.15
CA ALA A 4 -26.10 4.88 -0.16
C ALA A 4 -25.55 6.09 -0.92
N GLY A 5 -24.55 6.76 -0.33
CA GLY A 5 -23.77 7.81 -1.00
C GLY A 5 -22.35 7.31 -1.20
N THR A 6 -22.01 6.96 -2.44
CA THR A 6 -20.64 6.73 -2.89
C THR A 6 -19.91 8.08 -2.91
N PHE A 7 -18.80 8.19 -2.18
CA PHE A 7 -17.96 9.39 -2.20
C PHE A 7 -16.70 9.10 -3.02
N THR A 8 -16.79 9.28 -4.34
CA THR A 8 -15.62 9.24 -5.23
C THR A 8 -14.99 10.63 -5.26
N LEU A 9 -13.81 10.78 -4.67
CA LEU A 9 -13.01 11.99 -4.82
C LEU A 9 -12.39 11.97 -6.22
N VAL A 10 -12.95 12.78 -7.12
CA VAL A 10 -12.49 12.96 -8.50
C VAL A 10 -11.20 13.79 -8.52
N ASP A 11 -10.26 13.31 -9.33
CA ASP A 11 -9.03 13.96 -9.79
C ASP A 11 -9.18 15.45 -10.08
N VAL A 12 -8.25 16.25 -9.56
CA VAL A 12 -7.95 17.59 -10.05
C VAL A 12 -6.45 17.70 -10.18
N LEU A 13 -5.92 17.68 -11.40
CA LEU A 13 -4.80 18.52 -11.84
C LEU A 13 -4.75 18.58 -13.39
N PRO A 14 -4.25 19.70 -13.98
CA PRO A 14 -4.64 20.17 -15.31
C PRO A 14 -3.78 19.66 -16.47
N ASN A 15 -4.45 19.70 -17.61
CA ASN A 15 -4.07 19.52 -19.01
C ASN A 15 -2.89 20.42 -19.48
N SER A 16 -1.91 19.86 -20.19
CA SER A 16 -1.15 20.43 -21.35
C SER A 16 0.13 19.62 -21.67
N PRO A 17 0.71 19.71 -22.89
CA PRO A 17 0.23 19.19 -24.17
C PRO A 17 1.14 18.07 -24.73
N ALA A 18 0.67 17.41 -25.79
CA ALA A 18 1.32 16.27 -26.46
C ALA A 18 2.73 16.55 -27.03
N PRO A 19 3.65 15.56 -27.02
CA PRO A 19 4.80 15.57 -27.91
C PRO A 19 4.47 14.95 -29.27
N SER A 20 4.91 15.64 -30.31
CA SER A 20 4.80 15.27 -31.73
C SER A 20 5.73 14.10 -32.06
N GLU A 21 5.19 13.01 -32.59
CA GLU A 21 5.97 12.02 -33.35
C GLU A 21 6.15 12.50 -34.79
N THR A 22 7.39 12.61 -35.24
CA THR A 22 7.77 12.35 -36.64
C THR A 22 9.24 11.93 -36.65
N ALA A 23 9.47 10.64 -36.78
CA ALA A 23 10.76 10.08 -37.12
C ALA A 23 10.65 9.37 -38.47
N ALA A 24 11.60 9.68 -39.35
CA ALA A 24 12.34 8.77 -40.24
C ALA A 24 12.59 9.42 -41.59
N LEU A 25 13.85 9.81 -41.84
CA LEU A 25 14.51 9.66 -43.14
C LEU A 25 16.03 9.77 -42.94
N SER A 26 16.74 8.88 -43.65
CA SER A 26 18.14 8.95 -44.07
C SER A 26 19.21 8.23 -43.24
N GLU A 27 19.50 7.05 -43.75
CA GLU A 27 20.70 6.23 -43.66
C GLU A 27 21.96 6.96 -44.19
N ALA A 28 23.10 6.82 -43.50
CA ALA A 28 24.43 7.05 -44.06
C ALA A 28 25.49 6.24 -43.29
N ALA A 29 26.31 5.51 -44.03
CA ALA A 29 27.23 4.46 -43.60
C ALA A 29 28.47 4.96 -42.81
N ALA A 30 28.93 4.14 -41.87
CA ALA A 30 30.21 4.29 -41.18
C ALA A 30 31.34 3.48 -41.87
N PRO A 31 32.59 3.97 -41.88
CA PRO A 31 33.75 3.20 -42.37
C PRO A 31 34.32 2.26 -41.30
N PRO A 32 35.11 1.22 -41.67
CA PRO A 32 35.58 0.21 -40.73
C PRO A 32 36.79 0.70 -39.91
N GLU A 33 36.67 0.64 -38.58
CA GLU A 33 37.78 0.80 -37.64
C GLU A 33 38.55 -0.52 -37.46
N THR A 34 39.87 -0.39 -37.46
CA THR A 34 40.88 -1.44 -37.33
C THR A 34 40.84 -2.16 -35.97
N ALA A 35 40.90 -3.49 -35.99
CA ALA A 35 40.89 -4.35 -34.81
C ALA A 35 42.15 -4.16 -33.93
N VAL A 36 41.95 -3.73 -32.68
CA VAL A 36 42.92 -3.81 -31.59
C VAL A 36 42.55 -5.02 -30.71
N SER A 37 43.52 -5.88 -30.39
CA SER A 37 43.31 -7.03 -29.50
C SER A 37 43.09 -6.58 -28.04
N PRO A 38 42.13 -7.15 -27.29
CA PRO A 38 41.88 -6.74 -25.91
C PRO A 38 42.88 -7.37 -24.93
N GLU A 39 43.33 -6.57 -23.97
CA GLU A 39 44.09 -6.97 -22.79
C GLU A 39 43.17 -7.72 -21.78
N PRO A 40 43.66 -8.71 -21.02
CA PRO A 40 42.80 -9.49 -20.12
C PRO A 40 42.32 -8.67 -18.91
N THR A 41 41.00 -8.54 -18.77
CA THR A 41 40.31 -7.89 -17.64
C THR A 41 40.55 -8.66 -16.33
N PRO A 42 40.86 -7.99 -15.20
CA PRO A 42 40.90 -8.67 -13.90
C PRO A 42 39.50 -9.18 -13.53
N PRO A 43 39.39 -10.25 -12.72
CA PRO A 43 38.10 -10.82 -12.37
C PRO A 43 37.25 -9.81 -11.60
N THR A 44 36.09 -9.46 -12.16
CA THR A 44 35.03 -8.75 -11.48
C THR A 44 34.61 -9.56 -10.24
N VAL A 45 34.91 -9.05 -9.05
CA VAL A 45 34.25 -9.51 -7.83
C VAL A 45 32.80 -9.07 -7.97
N LEU A 46 31.91 -10.02 -8.24
CA LEU A 46 30.47 -9.78 -8.24
C LEU A 46 30.10 -9.23 -6.85
N PRO A 47 29.35 -8.11 -6.76
CA PRO A 47 28.88 -7.63 -5.47
C PRO A 47 28.05 -8.76 -4.85
N GLU A 48 28.40 -9.12 -3.61
CA GLU A 48 27.61 -10.01 -2.78
C GLU A 48 26.17 -9.50 -2.79
N ALA A 49 25.25 -10.31 -3.31
CA ALA A 49 23.86 -9.93 -3.48
C ALA A 49 23.34 -9.42 -2.13
N ALA A 50 22.98 -8.14 -2.06
CA ALA A 50 22.43 -7.54 -0.87
C ALA A 50 21.25 -8.41 -0.41
N VAL A 51 21.38 -9.01 0.78
CA VAL A 51 20.26 -9.67 1.45
C VAL A 51 19.09 -8.69 1.45
N PRO A 52 17.91 -9.06 0.91
CA PRO A 52 16.78 -8.15 0.88
C PRO A 52 16.43 -7.80 2.33
N SER A 53 16.62 -6.52 2.69
CA SER A 53 16.26 -6.00 4.01
C SER A 53 14.77 -6.27 4.23
N GLU A 54 14.42 -6.85 5.37
CA GLU A 54 13.02 -7.03 5.75
C GLU A 54 12.28 -5.69 5.63
N PRO A 55 11.07 -5.66 5.04
CA PRO A 55 10.33 -4.43 4.91
C PRO A 55 9.99 -3.87 6.30
N MET A 56 10.58 -2.72 6.64
CA MET A 56 10.24 -1.99 7.84
C MET A 56 8.85 -1.35 7.72
N LEU A 57 8.17 -1.14 8.84
CA LEU A 57 6.90 -0.41 8.86
C LEU A 57 7.05 0.98 8.21
N PRO A 58 6.12 1.40 7.33
CA PRO A 58 6.21 2.67 6.61
C PRO A 58 5.75 3.84 7.49
N THR A 59 6.39 4.04 8.64
CA THR A 59 5.96 5.00 9.67
C THR A 59 5.85 6.42 9.13
N ALA A 60 6.85 6.88 8.37
CA ALA A 60 6.87 8.20 7.78
C ALA A 60 5.68 8.46 6.81
N ALA A 61 5.23 7.43 6.09
CA ALA A 61 4.09 7.54 5.19
C ALA A 61 2.77 7.63 5.96
N ILE A 62 2.61 6.82 7.01
CA ILE A 62 1.42 6.88 7.89
C ILE A 62 1.35 8.24 8.60
N ASP A 63 2.47 8.73 9.13
CA ASP A 63 2.53 10.06 9.75
C ASP A 63 2.22 11.17 8.72
N ALA A 64 2.61 11.00 7.46
CA ALA A 64 2.25 11.92 6.39
C ALA A 64 0.75 11.90 6.09
N ALA A 65 0.12 10.72 6.09
CA ALA A 65 -1.32 10.59 5.95
C ALA A 65 -2.08 11.30 7.09
N VAL A 66 -1.65 11.12 8.34
CA VAL A 66 -2.22 11.83 9.49
C VAL A 66 -2.11 13.35 9.30
N ARG A 67 -0.92 13.86 8.93
CA ARG A 67 -0.73 15.30 8.67
C ARG A 67 -1.63 15.82 7.55
N ALA A 68 -1.82 15.04 6.49
CA ALA A 68 -2.69 15.41 5.39
C ALA A 68 -4.17 15.49 5.82
N LEU A 69 -4.63 14.52 6.62
CA LEU A 69 -5.99 14.51 7.17
C LEU A 69 -6.21 15.66 8.15
N ASP A 70 -5.25 15.94 9.05
CA ASP A 70 -5.37 17.07 9.98
C ASP A 70 -5.44 18.42 9.24
N LEU A 71 -4.78 18.53 8.09
CA LEU A 71 -4.88 19.71 7.23
C LEU A 71 -6.26 19.79 6.57
N ASN A 72 -6.80 18.65 6.11
CA ASN A 72 -8.14 18.58 5.55
C ASN A 72 -9.21 18.93 6.60
N ASP A 73 -9.13 18.38 7.80
CA ASP A 73 -10.07 18.64 8.90
C ASP A 73 -10.12 20.14 9.22
N ARG A 74 -8.95 20.80 9.28
CA ARG A 74 -8.86 22.27 9.46
C ARG A 74 -9.56 23.05 8.34
N ARG A 75 -9.43 22.61 7.08
CA ARG A 75 -10.12 23.24 5.93
C ARG A 75 -11.64 23.06 6.02
N MET A 76 -12.08 21.95 6.57
CA MET A 76 -13.50 21.60 6.73
C MET A 76 -14.10 22.07 8.07
N ALA A 77 -13.33 22.80 8.89
CA ALA A 77 -13.71 23.21 10.25
C ALA A 77 -14.11 22.05 11.18
N ILE A 78 -13.52 20.87 10.96
CA ILE A 78 -13.70 19.68 11.80
C ILE A 78 -12.71 19.76 12.97
N GLY A 79 -13.22 19.56 14.19
CA GLY A 79 -12.40 19.58 15.41
C GLY A 79 -11.57 18.29 15.59
N PRO A 80 -10.55 18.28 16.46
CA PRO A 80 -9.68 17.11 16.65
C PRO A 80 -10.43 15.83 17.08
N ASP A 81 -11.38 15.94 18.02
CA ASP A 81 -12.14 14.78 18.51
C ASP A 81 -13.07 14.21 17.42
N GLU A 82 -13.71 15.09 16.65
CA GLU A 82 -14.56 14.69 15.53
C GLU A 82 -13.72 14.07 14.40
N GLY A 83 -12.57 14.66 14.08
CA GLY A 83 -11.63 14.09 13.11
C GLY A 83 -11.16 12.70 13.52
N LEU A 84 -10.83 12.49 14.80
CA LEU A 84 -10.48 11.16 15.29
C LEU A 84 -11.66 10.19 15.16
N ALA A 85 -12.88 10.62 15.51
CA ALA A 85 -14.07 9.80 15.34
C ALA A 85 -14.29 9.39 13.88
N LEU A 86 -14.10 10.32 12.92
CA LEU A 86 -14.20 10.02 11.48
C LEU A 86 -13.15 9.00 11.02
N ARG A 87 -11.90 9.11 11.49
CA ARG A 87 -10.85 8.12 11.20
C ARG A 87 -11.19 6.74 11.75
N VAL A 88 -11.81 6.65 12.93
CA VAL A 88 -12.29 5.38 13.50
C VAL A 88 -13.47 4.81 12.70
N VAL A 89 -14.41 5.67 12.28
CA VAL A 89 -15.55 5.25 11.43
C VAL A 89 -15.06 4.70 10.09
N LYS A 90 -14.00 5.30 9.50
CA LYS A 90 -13.41 4.82 8.25
C LYS A 90 -12.95 3.36 8.33
N VAL A 91 -12.48 2.88 9.49
CA VAL A 91 -12.13 1.46 9.68
C VAL A 91 -13.32 0.53 9.42
N ALA A 92 -14.53 0.93 9.85
CA ALA A 92 -15.73 0.14 9.62
C ALA A 92 -16.19 0.17 8.15
N GLU A 93 -15.97 1.30 7.48
CA GLU A 93 -16.21 1.44 6.03
C GLU A 93 -15.34 0.46 5.24
N GLU A 94 -14.01 0.48 5.43
CA GLU A 94 -13.09 -0.43 4.72
C GLU A 94 -13.36 -1.90 5.04
N CYS A 95 -13.78 -2.21 6.28
CA CYS A 95 -14.15 -3.57 6.65
C CYS A 95 -15.37 -4.07 5.84
N GLY A 96 -16.30 -3.17 5.53
CA GLY A 96 -17.41 -3.44 4.63
C GLY A 96 -16.96 -3.70 3.20
N GLU A 97 -15.97 -2.95 2.71
CA GLU A 97 -15.40 -3.12 1.37
C GLU A 97 -14.63 -4.44 1.24
N ALA A 98 -13.77 -4.79 2.20
CA ALA A 98 -13.10 -6.09 2.26
C ALA A 98 -14.09 -7.26 2.31
N SER A 99 -15.20 -7.10 3.05
CA SER A 99 -16.28 -8.10 3.07
C SER A 99 -16.95 -8.23 1.69
N ALA A 100 -17.19 -7.11 1.00
CA ALA A 100 -17.76 -7.10 -0.33
C ALA A 100 -16.81 -7.73 -1.37
N ALA A 101 -15.50 -7.45 -1.29
CA ALA A 101 -14.48 -8.06 -2.13
C ALA A 101 -14.40 -9.58 -1.92
N LEU A 102 -14.47 -10.07 -0.68
CA LEU A 102 -14.52 -11.52 -0.41
C LEU A 102 -15.77 -12.19 -1.02
N ILE A 103 -16.93 -11.55 -0.90
CA ILE A 103 -18.18 -12.03 -1.52
C ILE A 103 -18.03 -12.05 -3.06
N GLY A 104 -17.43 -11.02 -3.63
CA GLY A 104 -17.10 -10.91 -5.06
C GLY A 104 -16.16 -12.01 -5.51
N LEU A 105 -15.04 -12.21 -4.81
CA LEU A 105 -14.05 -13.26 -5.06
C LEU A 105 -14.68 -14.64 -5.01
N ARG A 106 -15.61 -14.90 -4.08
CA ARG A 106 -16.33 -16.19 -4.00
C ARG A 106 -17.42 -16.35 -5.06
N GLY A 107 -17.76 -15.29 -5.78
CA GLY A 107 -18.86 -15.28 -6.77
C GLY A 107 -20.23 -15.50 -6.15
N GLN A 108 -20.40 -15.15 -4.87
CA GLN A 108 -21.63 -15.43 -4.11
C GLN A 108 -22.78 -14.48 -4.47
N ASN A 109 -22.49 -13.33 -5.09
CA ASN A 109 -23.51 -12.38 -5.52
C ASN A 109 -23.90 -12.64 -6.99
N PRO A 110 -25.05 -13.28 -7.29
CA PRO A 110 -25.44 -13.64 -8.65
C PRO A 110 -25.75 -12.43 -9.55
N ARG A 111 -25.79 -11.21 -9.00
CA ARG A 111 -26.03 -9.96 -9.74
C ARG A 111 -24.73 -9.23 -10.14
N LYS A 112 -23.56 -9.71 -9.71
CA LYS A 112 -22.26 -9.10 -10.00
C LYS A 112 -21.31 -10.13 -10.61
N SER A 113 -20.35 -9.67 -11.40
CA SER A 113 -19.24 -10.50 -11.86
C SER A 113 -18.38 -10.98 -10.68
N ARG A 114 -17.68 -12.09 -10.87
CA ARG A 114 -16.71 -12.60 -9.89
C ARG A 114 -15.52 -11.64 -9.81
N GLY A 115 -15.16 -11.26 -8.58
CA GLY A 115 -13.99 -10.42 -8.28
C GLY A 115 -12.69 -11.21 -8.27
N SER A 116 -11.57 -10.49 -8.12
CA SER A 116 -10.23 -11.06 -8.08
C SER A 116 -9.68 -11.22 -6.66
N GLU A 117 -8.62 -12.01 -6.50
CA GLU A 117 -7.91 -12.13 -5.23
C GLU A 117 -7.17 -10.84 -4.89
N GLN A 118 -6.67 -10.13 -5.91
CA GLN A 118 -6.01 -8.84 -5.75
C GLN A 118 -6.93 -7.80 -5.12
N GLU A 119 -8.18 -7.71 -5.58
CA GLU A 119 -9.19 -6.82 -4.97
C GLU A 119 -9.35 -7.10 -3.47
N LEU A 120 -9.43 -8.38 -3.06
CA LEU A 120 -9.52 -8.70 -1.63
C LEU A 120 -8.26 -8.28 -0.85
N ILE A 121 -7.07 -8.46 -1.43
CA ILE A 121 -5.81 -8.07 -0.80
C ILE A 121 -5.77 -6.55 -0.62
N ASP A 122 -6.12 -5.79 -1.65
CA ASP A 122 -6.11 -4.33 -1.64
C ASP A 122 -7.05 -3.81 -0.53
N GLU A 123 -8.29 -4.31 -0.45
CA GLU A 123 -9.24 -3.90 0.59
C GLU A 123 -8.78 -4.29 2.00
N LEU A 124 -8.12 -5.45 2.17
CA LEU A 124 -7.56 -5.83 3.48
C LEU A 124 -6.41 -4.89 3.90
N LEU A 125 -5.62 -4.41 2.94
CA LEU A 125 -4.57 -3.43 3.19
C LEU A 125 -5.16 -2.05 3.52
N ASP A 126 -6.27 -1.66 2.91
CA ASP A 126 -6.98 -0.41 3.22
C ASP A 126 -7.59 -0.42 4.63
N VAL A 127 -8.11 -1.58 5.08
CA VAL A 127 -8.50 -1.78 6.49
C VAL A 127 -7.30 -1.57 7.43
N ALA A 128 -6.16 -2.20 7.11
CA ALA A 128 -4.95 -2.09 7.93
C ALA A 128 -4.42 -0.65 7.98
N LEU A 129 -4.37 0.03 6.84
CA LEU A 129 -3.96 1.44 6.73
C LEU A 129 -4.88 2.34 7.55
N SER A 130 -6.20 2.20 7.42
CA SER A 130 -7.18 2.99 8.16
C SER A 130 -7.03 2.81 9.67
N ALA A 131 -6.82 1.58 10.14
CA ALA A 131 -6.60 1.29 11.55
C ALA A 131 -5.29 1.92 12.08
N LEU A 132 -4.21 1.83 11.31
CA LEU A 132 -2.91 2.41 11.68
C LEU A 132 -2.94 3.94 11.69
N VAL A 133 -3.62 4.57 10.73
CA VAL A 133 -3.82 6.04 10.70
C VAL A 133 -4.64 6.50 11.91
N ALA A 134 -5.69 5.78 12.29
CA ALA A 134 -6.46 6.09 13.50
C ALA A 134 -5.61 5.96 14.78
N ALA A 135 -4.78 4.90 14.88
CA ALA A 135 -3.86 4.73 16.00
C ALA A 135 -2.81 5.85 16.07
N ALA A 136 -2.21 6.20 14.94
CA ALA A 136 -1.23 7.28 14.82
C ALA A 136 -1.83 8.65 15.15
N SER A 137 -3.12 8.84 14.88
CA SER A 137 -3.84 10.07 15.27
C SER A 137 -4.14 10.13 16.77
N THR A 138 -3.99 9.02 17.51
CA THR A 138 -4.23 8.94 18.95
C THR A 138 -2.94 9.11 19.77
N THR A 139 -1.79 8.66 19.25
CA THR A 139 -0.52 8.70 19.97
C THR A 139 0.70 8.73 19.04
N GLY A 140 1.75 9.46 19.43
CA GLY A 140 2.97 9.63 18.64
C GLY A 140 3.93 8.42 18.64
N ASP A 141 3.74 7.46 19.54
CA ASP A 141 4.53 6.22 19.64
C ASP A 141 3.80 4.99 19.08
N TRP A 142 2.79 5.22 18.22
CA TRP A 142 1.91 4.20 17.67
C TRP A 142 2.68 3.03 17.04
N ALA A 143 3.80 3.31 16.37
CA ALA A 143 4.59 2.30 15.67
C ALA A 143 5.21 1.30 16.65
N ALA A 144 5.85 1.79 17.72
CA ALA A 144 6.42 0.94 18.76
C ALA A 144 5.34 0.13 19.49
N ARG A 145 4.18 0.75 19.75
CA ARG A 145 3.02 0.06 20.34
C ARG A 145 2.48 -1.03 19.42
N PHE A 146 2.37 -0.77 18.12
CA PHE A 146 1.90 -1.74 17.13
C PHE A 146 2.85 -2.93 17.05
N THR A 147 4.17 -2.70 16.92
CA THR A 147 5.18 -3.76 16.91
C THR A 147 5.07 -4.65 18.14
N ALA A 148 5.11 -4.06 19.34
CA ALA A 148 4.98 -4.82 20.59
C ALA A 148 3.64 -5.57 20.70
N HIS A 149 2.55 -4.97 20.19
CA HIS A 149 1.24 -5.61 20.19
C HIS A 149 1.21 -6.85 19.29
N VAL A 150 1.71 -6.74 18.05
CA VAL A 150 1.75 -7.85 17.11
C VAL A 150 2.63 -8.97 17.63
N GLU A 151 3.85 -8.66 18.09
CA GLU A 151 4.77 -9.66 18.68
C GLU A 151 4.11 -10.43 19.84
N ALA A 152 3.51 -9.71 20.78
CA ALA A 152 2.85 -10.32 21.93
C ALA A 152 1.64 -11.18 21.54
N ARG A 153 0.83 -10.75 20.56
CA ARG A 153 -0.34 -11.51 20.08
C ARG A 153 0.06 -12.74 19.30
N THR A 154 1.07 -12.62 18.43
CA THR A 154 1.60 -13.74 17.64
C THR A 154 2.20 -14.80 18.56
N ALA A 155 3.03 -14.42 19.53
CA ALA A 155 3.59 -15.37 20.49
C ALA A 155 2.50 -16.15 21.25
N ARG A 156 1.45 -15.44 21.70
CA ARG A 156 0.29 -16.07 22.37
C ARG A 156 -0.48 -17.01 21.45
N LEU A 157 -0.69 -16.62 20.19
CA LEU A 157 -1.39 -17.45 19.21
C LEU A 157 -0.62 -18.75 18.95
N ILE A 158 0.69 -18.66 18.72
CA ILE A 158 1.56 -19.81 18.49
C ILE A 158 1.52 -20.76 19.68
N ALA A 159 1.67 -20.23 20.90
CA ALA A 159 1.57 -21.05 22.12
C ALA A 159 0.21 -21.76 22.24
N ALA A 160 -0.90 -21.03 22.02
CA ALA A 160 -2.24 -21.60 22.10
C ALA A 160 -2.51 -22.68 21.04
N VAL A 161 -1.97 -22.53 19.82
CA VAL A 161 -2.07 -23.56 18.77
C VAL A 161 -1.22 -24.78 19.13
N GLY A 162 0.02 -24.57 19.60
CA GLY A 162 0.91 -25.66 20.00
C GLY A 162 0.41 -26.46 21.20
N GLU A 163 -0.20 -25.81 22.19
CA GLU A 163 -0.87 -26.49 23.31
C GLU A 163 -2.09 -27.31 22.84
N ARG A 164 -2.81 -26.82 21.81
CA ARG A 164 -4.00 -27.49 21.27
C ARG A 164 -3.65 -28.69 20.38
N TYR A 165 -2.48 -28.69 19.76
CA TYR A 165 -1.99 -29.74 18.86
C TYR A 165 -0.55 -30.13 19.21
N PRO A 166 -0.30 -30.83 20.34
CA PRO A 166 1.05 -31.22 20.71
C PRO A 166 1.61 -32.29 19.76
N GLY A 167 2.63 -31.95 18.97
CA GLY A 167 3.48 -32.91 18.26
C GLY A 167 3.28 -33.09 16.74
N GLU A 168 2.79 -32.08 16.01
CA GLU A 168 3.11 -31.96 14.58
C GLU A 168 4.53 -31.40 14.36
#